data_AF-A0A7C3PUI5-F1
#
_entry.id   AF-A0A7C3PUI5-F1
#
_cell.length_a   1.000
_cell.length_b   1.000
_cell.length_c   1.000
_cell.angle_alpha   90.00
_cell.angle_beta   90.00
_cell.angle_gamma   90.00
#
_symmetry.space_group_name_H-M   'P 1'
#
loop_
_entity.id
_entity.type
_entity.pdbx_description
1 polymer ?
#
loop_
_entity_poly.entity_id
_entity_poly.type
_entity_poly.pdbx_seq_one_letter_code
_entity_poly.pdbx_strand_id
1 'polypeptide(L)'
;MDRLIALLDACVLYPAALRDFLLHLAIEDLYRPKWTEAIHEEWIRNVLAARPDLRREQLERTRMLMNLHAEDSAVVGYEGLIETVELPDPSDRHVLAAAI
;
A
#
# COMPACT_ATOMS: atom_id res chain seq x y z
N MET A 1 -7.67 1.19 -23.48
CA MET A 1 -7.35 -0.17 -22.99
C MET A 1 -7.28 -0.05 -21.50
N ASP A 2 -8.18 -0.71 -20.78
CA ASP A 2 -8.20 -0.65 -19.32
C ASP A 2 -6.92 -1.28 -18.78
N ARG A 3 -6.13 -0.49 -18.05
CA ARG A 3 -4.92 -0.98 -17.39
C ARG A 3 -5.33 -1.80 -16.17
N LEU A 4 -4.59 -2.86 -15.91
CA LEU A 4 -4.73 -3.66 -14.69
C LEU A 4 -4.65 -2.75 -13.46
N ILE A 5 -5.62 -2.84 -12.56
CA ILE A 5 -5.61 -2.16 -11.26
C ILE A 5 -5.26 -3.20 -10.20
N ALA A 6 -4.33 -2.88 -9.31
CA ALA A 6 -3.94 -3.77 -8.22
C ALA A 6 -3.79 -2.99 -6.91
N LEU A 7 -4.51 -3.42 -5.88
CA LEU A 7 -4.28 -2.95 -4.51
C LEU A 7 -3.02 -3.62 -3.96
N LEU A 8 -2.05 -2.82 -3.51
CA LEU A 8 -0.81 -3.31 -2.93
C LEU A 8 -0.96 -3.41 -1.42
N ASP A 9 -0.80 -4.61 -0.88
CA ASP A 9 -0.81 -4.86 0.55
C ASP A 9 0.51 -4.46 1.23
N ALA A 10 0.49 -4.25 2.55
CA ALA A 10 1.66 -3.91 3.34
C ALA A 10 2.75 -4.97 3.25
N CYS A 11 2.40 -6.26 3.05
CA CYS A 11 3.37 -7.34 2.91
C CYS A 11 4.29 -7.17 1.68
N VAL A 12 3.78 -6.65 0.56
CA VAL A 12 4.59 -6.41 -0.65
C VAL A 12 5.27 -5.04 -0.64
N LEU A 13 4.75 -4.09 0.14
CA LEU A 13 5.37 -2.80 0.36
C LEU A 13 6.46 -2.83 1.44
N TYR A 14 6.49 -3.83 2.32
CA TYR A 14 7.47 -3.92 3.41
C TYR A 14 8.93 -4.08 2.90
N PRO A 15 9.26 -5.06 2.04
CA PRO A 15 10.61 -5.21 1.52
C PRO A 15 10.93 -4.08 0.54
N ALA A 16 12.00 -3.31 0.80
CA ALA A 16 12.36 -2.15 -0.01
C ALA A 16 12.55 -2.49 -1.50
N ALA A 17 13.18 -3.63 -1.83
CA ALA A 17 13.40 -4.04 -3.21
C ALA A 17 12.10 -4.40 -3.95
N LEU A 18 11.15 -5.04 -3.28
CA LEU A 18 9.87 -5.40 -3.90
C LEU A 18 8.99 -4.16 -4.09
N ARG A 19 8.94 -3.27 -3.09
CA ARG A 19 8.28 -1.97 -3.19
C ARG A 19 8.81 -1.16 -4.37
N ASP A 20 10.13 -1.05 -4.49
CA ASP A 20 10.78 -0.31 -5.59
C ASP A 20 10.45 -0.92 -6.95
N PHE A 21 10.53 -2.25 -7.08
CA PHE A 21 10.17 -2.94 -8.30
C PHE A 21 8.72 -2.69 -8.74
N LEU A 22 7.76 -2.83 -7.81
CA LEU A 22 6.34 -2.59 -8.10
C LEU A 22 6.07 -1.14 -8.50
N LEU A 23 6.70 -0.17 -7.81
CA LEU A 23 6.59 1.24 -8.19
C LEU A 23 7.20 1.51 -9.56
N HIS A 24 8.32 0.86 -9.90
CA HIS A 24 8.92 0.99 -11.22
C HIS A 24 7.98 0.51 -12.32
N LEU A 25 7.31 -0.64 -12.13
CA LEU A 25 6.30 -1.14 -13.07
C LEU A 25 5.11 -0.17 -13.21
N ALA A 26 4.73 0.52 -12.14
CA ALA A 26 3.69 1.53 -12.17
C ALA A 26 4.13 2.79 -12.94
N ILE A 27 5.38 3.24 -12.76
CA ILE A 27 5.98 4.38 -13.47
C ILE A 27 6.12 4.06 -14.97
N GLU A 28 6.50 2.83 -15.31
CA GLU A 28 6.51 2.32 -16.69
C GLU A 28 5.10 2.02 -17.22
N ASP A 29 4.06 2.48 -16.51
CA ASP A 29 2.70 2.54 -17.00
C ASP A 29 2.08 1.16 -17.29
N LEU A 30 2.63 0.10 -16.69
CA LEU A 30 2.22 -1.30 -16.91
C LEU A 30 0.95 -1.68 -16.13
N TYR A 31 0.69 -1.01 -15.00
CA TYR A 31 -0.52 -1.19 -14.18
C TYR A 31 -0.78 0.05 -13.33
N ARG A 32 -1.95 0.12 -12.68
CA ARG A 32 -2.33 1.18 -11.74
C ARG A 32 -2.33 0.64 -10.32
N PRO A 33 -1.35 1.00 -9.48
CA PRO A 33 -1.34 0.57 -8.10
C PRO A 33 -2.35 1.37 -7.28
N LYS A 34 -2.95 0.71 -6.29
CA LYS A 34 -3.83 1.30 -5.29
C LYS A 34 -3.33 0.96 -3.90
N TRP A 35 -3.58 1.81 -2.91
CA TRP A 35 -3.29 1.55 -1.49
C TRP A 35 -4.10 2.47 -0.59
N THR A 36 -4.18 2.13 0.70
CA THR A 36 -4.84 2.94 1.73
C THR A 36 -3.83 3.54 2.69
N GLU A 37 -4.29 4.51 3.49
CA GLU A 37 -3.54 5.05 4.62
C GLU A 37 -3.19 3.99 5.67
N ALA A 38 -4.09 3.03 5.92
CA ALA A 38 -3.85 1.92 6.84
C ALA A 38 -2.71 1.01 6.36
N ILE A 39 -2.68 0.70 5.06
CA ILE A 39 -1.59 -0.07 4.44
C ILE A 39 -0.26 0.66 4.59
N HIS A 40 -0.25 1.99 4.37
CA HIS A 40 0.95 2.81 4.57
C HIS A 40 1.47 2.74 5.99
N GLU A 41 0.60 2.97 6.98
CA GLU A 41 1.00 2.92 8.39
C GLU A 41 1.51 1.53 8.77
N GLU A 42 0.91 0.47 8.25
CA GLU A 42 1.32 -0.89 8.56
C GLU A 42 2.75 -1.21 8.08
N TRP A 43 3.06 -0.99 6.80
CA TRP A 43 4.40 -1.31 6.32
C TRP A 43 5.45 -0.38 6.96
N ILE A 44 5.13 0.89 7.20
CA ILE A 44 6.03 1.84 7.88
C ILE A 44 6.34 1.35 9.30
N ARG A 45 5.31 1.02 10.08
CA ARG A 45 5.46 0.50 11.45
C ARG A 45 6.30 -0.77 11.48
N ASN A 46 6.03 -1.70 10.56
CA ASN A 46 6.75 -2.98 10.50
C ASN A 46 8.23 -2.76 10.12
N VAL A 47 8.53 -1.88 9.16
CA VAL A 47 9.92 -1.54 8.80
C VAL A 47 10.65 -0.91 9.99
N LEU A 48 10.04 0.03 10.71
CA LEU A 48 10.67 0.67 11.88
C LEU A 48 10.94 -0.34 13.01
N ALA A 49 10.05 -1.31 13.21
CA ALA A 49 10.25 -2.38 14.18
C ALA A 49 11.44 -3.27 13.82
N ALA A 50 11.65 -3.58 12.53
CA ALA A 50 12.73 -4.43 12.06
C ALA A 50 14.06 -3.68 11.84
N ARG A 51 14.01 -2.36 11.61
CA ARG A 51 15.14 -1.50 11.24
C ARG A 51 15.17 -0.25 12.12
N PRO A 52 15.59 -0.37 13.39
CA PRO A 52 15.62 0.74 14.34
C PRO A 52 16.64 1.83 13.95
N ASP A 53 17.53 1.55 13.00
CA ASP A 53 18.44 2.52 12.39
C ASP A 53 17.74 3.53 11.45
N LEU A 54 16.52 3.20 11.00
CA LEU A 54 15.70 4.09 10.17
C LEU A 54 14.83 4.99 11.03
N ARG A 55 14.66 6.22 10.57
CA ARG A 55 13.75 7.20 11.18
C ARG A 55 12.44 7.24 10.42
N ARG A 56 11.32 7.47 11.11
CA ARG A 56 9.99 7.52 10.51
C ARG A 56 9.93 8.53 9.35
N GLU A 57 10.59 9.67 9.48
CA GLU A 57 10.60 10.73 8.46
C GLU A 57 11.17 10.25 7.12
N GLN A 58 12.10 9.28 7.13
CA GLN A 58 12.65 8.69 5.89
C GLN A 58 11.60 7.84 5.16
N LEU A 59 10.75 7.14 5.91
CA LEU A 59 9.69 6.30 5.36
C LEU A 59 8.47 7.14 4.94
N GLU A 60 8.13 8.17 5.71
CA GLU A 60 7.10 9.14 5.31
C GLU A 60 7.49 9.88 4.02
N ARG A 61 8.77 10.23 3.86
CA ARG A 61 9.26 10.75 2.57
C ARG A 61 9.05 9.76 1.44
N THR A 62 9.29 8.47 1.68
CA THR A 62 9.06 7.41 0.67
C THR A 62 7.58 7.33 0.30
N ARG A 63 6.69 7.26 1.30
CA ARG A 63 5.24 7.30 1.10
C ARG A 63 4.79 8.53 0.31
N MET A 64 5.28 9.72 0.64
CA MET A 64 4.95 10.95 -0.07
C MET A 64 5.34 10.86 -1.55
N LEU A 65 6.53 10.32 -1.86
CA LEU A 65 6.96 10.12 -3.25
C LEU A 65 6.09 9.08 -3.97
N MET A 66 5.68 8.01 -3.30
CA MET A 66 4.73 7.04 -3.87
C MET A 66 3.42 7.72 -4.28
N ASN A 67 2.83 8.50 -3.38
CA ASN A 67 1.57 9.22 -3.64
C ASN A 67 1.72 10.28 -4.74
N LEU A 68 2.88 10.91 -4.84
CA LEU A 68 3.16 11.92 -5.87
C LEU A 68 3.27 11.31 -7.27
N HIS A 69 3.85 10.11 -7.38
CA HIS A 69 4.16 9.49 -8.67
C HIS A 69 3.12 8.47 -9.16
N ALA A 70 2.28 7.94 -8.26
CA ALA A 70 1.15 7.09 -8.63
C ALA A 70 -0.16 7.89 -8.54
N GLU A 71 -0.56 8.48 -9.66
CA GLU A 71 -1.81 9.24 -9.75
C GLU A 71 -3.03 8.35 -9.42
N ASP A 72 -3.98 8.90 -8.67
CA ASP A 72 -5.20 8.18 -8.25
C ASP A 72 -4.89 6.89 -7.46
N SER A 73 -3.76 6.80 -6.75
CA SER A 73 -3.39 5.59 -6.01
C SER A 73 -4.09 5.42 -4.66
N ALA A 74 -4.49 6.51 -4.02
CA ALA A 74 -5.12 6.49 -2.70
C ALA A 74 -6.57 6.00 -2.76
N VAL A 75 -6.88 4.96 -1.99
CA VAL A 75 -8.24 4.47 -1.76
C VAL A 75 -8.76 4.98 -0.43
N VAL A 76 -9.98 5.53 -0.45
CA VAL A 76 -10.67 6.13 0.70
C VAL A 76 -12.13 5.71 0.72
N GLY A 77 -12.79 5.80 1.88
CA GLY A 77 -14.23 5.52 2.00
C GLY A 77 -14.60 4.03 2.01
N TYR A 78 -13.61 3.15 2.14
CA TYR A 78 -13.78 1.70 2.19
C TYR A 78 -14.12 1.19 3.60
N GLU A 79 -14.02 2.05 4.62
CA GLU A 79 -14.10 1.66 6.03
C GLU A 79 -15.44 1.00 6.38
N GLY A 80 -16.53 1.45 5.77
CA GLY A 80 -17.86 0.86 5.94
C GLY A 80 -18.00 -0.56 5.39
N LEU A 81 -17.09 -0.99 4.52
CA LEU A 81 -17.09 -2.35 3.95
C LEU A 81 -16.33 -3.35 4.82
N ILE A 82 -15.47 -2.90 5.74
CA ILE A 82 -14.62 -3.80 6.55
C ILE A 82 -15.44 -4.81 7.35
N GLU A 83 -16.56 -4.37 7.93
CA GLU A 83 -17.44 -5.25 8.72
C GLU A 83 -18.22 -6.25 7.85
N THR A 84 -18.33 -5.98 6.54
CA THR A 84 -19.01 -6.86 5.58
C THR A 84 -18.08 -7.95 5.03
N VAL A 85 -16.78 -7.82 5.24
CA VAL A 85 -15.77 -8.76 4.76
C VAL A 85 -15.52 -9.84 5.80
N GLU A 86 -15.71 -11.10 5.44
CA GLU A 86 -15.37 -12.27 6.26
C GLU A 86 -14.11 -12.94 5.71
N LEU A 87 -13.02 -12.90 6.50
CA LEU A 87 -11.76 -13.56 6.19
C LEU A 87 -11.25 -14.37 7.39
N PRO A 88 -10.43 -15.42 7.17
CA PRO A 88 -9.81 -16.17 8.27
C PRO A 88 -8.93 -15.30 9.16
N ASP A 89 -8.26 -14.31 8.58
CA ASP A 89 -7.53 -13.27 9.33
C ASP A 89 -8.35 -11.96 9.39
N PRO A 90 -8.81 -11.56 10.58
CA PRO A 90 -9.53 -10.31 10.75
C PRO A 90 -8.73 -9.05 10.38
N SER A 91 -7.38 -9.09 10.40
CA SER A 91 -6.57 -7.93 10.00
C SER A 91 -6.65 -7.66 8.51
N ASP A 92 -6.74 -8.70 7.68
CA ASP A 92 -6.69 -8.56 6.22
C ASP A 92 -7.97 -7.99 5.61
N ARG A 93 -9.04 -7.90 6.42
CA ARG A 93 -10.34 -7.39 5.98
C ARG A 93 -10.26 -5.99 5.42
N HIS A 94 -9.39 -5.13 5.97
CA HIS A 94 -9.24 -3.76 5.48
C HIS A 94 -8.62 -3.71 4.07
N VAL A 95 -7.78 -4.70 3.72
CA VAL A 95 -7.16 -4.80 2.40
C VAL A 95 -8.23 -5.19 1.39
N LEU A 96 -8.99 -6.26 1.66
CA LEU A 96 -10.05 -6.68 0.74
C LEU A 96 -11.18 -5.66 0.64
N ALA A 97 -11.57 -5.01 1.74
CA ALA A 97 -12.57 -3.94 1.72
C ALA A 97 -12.15 -2.77 0.81
N ALA A 98 -10.87 -2.41 0.79
CA ALA A 98 -10.34 -1.37 -0.10
C ALA A 98 -10.21 -1.80 -1.57
N ALA A 99 -10.38 -3.09 -1.88
CA ALA A 99 -10.32 -3.61 -3.24
C ALA A 99 -11.71 -3.71 -3.92
N ILE A 100 -12.80 -3.40 -3.20
CA ILE A 100 -14.19 -3.42 -3.67
C ILE A 100 -14.59 -2.03 -4.18
#